data_AF-A0A939DNW2-F1
#
_entry.id   AF-A0A939DNW2-F1
#
_cell.length_a   1.000
_cell.length_b   1.000
_cell.length_c   1.000
_cell.angle_alpha   90.00
_cell.angle_beta   90.00
_cell.angle_gamma   90.00
#
_symmetry.space_group_name_H-M   'P 1'
#
loop_
_entity.id
_entity.type
_entity.pdbx_description
1 polymer ?
#
loop_
_entity_poly.entity_id
_entity_poly.type
_entity_poly.pdbx_seq_one_letter_code
_entity_poly.pdbx_strand_id
1 'polypeptide(L)'
;MSVEARLEEFCGQFKAFGDLPDTSDPGKEPYYPAKGTITSISKVEHQGRWVAKIESSDPSVNSALAEAYYFLVGNRLVSTPIEVQPGLSFTEVVEWTSTRYHMNHYLLWSDGELGSWKCGPD
;
A
#
# COMPACT_ATOMS: atom_id res chain seq x y z
N MET A 1 -23.47 4.56 -0.35
CA MET A 1 -22.48 3.62 -0.91
C MET A 1 -22.12 2.63 0.19
N SER A 2 -22.07 1.33 -0.07
CA SER A 2 -21.64 0.34 0.93
C SER A 2 -20.11 0.35 1.08
N VAL A 3 -19.61 -0.15 2.21
CA VAL A 3 -18.16 -0.39 2.43
C VAL A 3 -17.58 -1.24 1.29
N GLU A 4 -18.33 -2.25 0.88
CA GLU A 4 -17.94 -3.17 -0.20
C GLU A 4 -17.81 -2.45 -1.55
N ALA A 5 -18.80 -1.65 -1.94
CA ALA A 5 -18.74 -0.90 -3.20
C ALA A 5 -17.58 0.11 -3.20
N ARG A 6 -17.29 0.74 -2.06
CA ARG A 6 -16.16 1.66 -1.94
C ARG A 6 -14.82 0.93 -2.00
N LEU A 7 -14.73 -0.28 -1.43
CA LEU A 7 -13.53 -1.11 -1.49
C LEU A 7 -13.25 -1.60 -2.92
N GLU A 8 -14.31 -1.90 -3.69
CA GLU A 8 -14.20 -2.28 -5.10
C GLU A 8 -13.58 -1.18 -5.96
N GLU A 9 -13.78 0.10 -5.63
CA GLU A 9 -13.14 1.22 -6.34
C GLU A 9 -11.61 1.19 -6.24
N PHE A 10 -11.06 0.60 -5.19
CA PHE A 10 -9.60 0.42 -5.05
C PHE A 10 -9.08 -0.83 -5.76
N CYS A 11 -9.95 -1.76 -6.14
CA CYS A 11 -9.52 -3.03 -6.71
C CYS A 11 -9.05 -2.85 -8.17
N GLY A 12 -7.96 -3.52 -8.53
CA GLY A 12 -7.37 -3.42 -9.85
C GLY A 12 -5.87 -3.66 -9.86
N GLN A 13 -5.25 -3.34 -11.00
CA GLN A 13 -3.80 -3.37 -11.19
C GLN A 13 -3.29 -1.99 -11.53
N PHE A 14 -2.16 -1.62 -10.93
CA PHE A 14 -1.60 -0.28 -10.99
C PHE A 14 -0.07 -0.36 -11.10
N LYS A 15 0.55 0.58 -11.80
CA LYS A 15 2.00 0.69 -11.96
C LYS A 15 2.56 1.79 -11.08
N ALA A 16 3.60 1.43 -10.32
CA ALA A 16 4.38 2.38 -9.54
C ALA A 16 5.08 3.39 -10.45
N PHE A 17 5.12 4.66 -10.01
CA PHE A 17 5.81 5.70 -10.75
C PHE A 17 7.33 5.73 -10.49
N GLY A 18 7.81 4.97 -9.49
CA GLY A 18 9.21 4.96 -9.09
C GLY A 18 9.65 6.25 -8.42
N ASP A 19 8.83 6.75 -7.48
CA ASP A 19 9.20 7.90 -6.66
C ASP A 19 10.49 7.58 -5.89
N LEU A 20 11.40 8.55 -5.80
CA LEU A 20 12.62 8.36 -5.03
C LEU A 20 12.27 8.21 -3.55
N PRO A 21 12.90 7.27 -2.83
CA PRO A 21 12.68 7.11 -1.40
C PRO A 21 13.03 8.41 -0.66
N ASP A 22 12.07 8.91 0.12
CA ASP A 22 12.29 10.03 1.04
C ASP A 22 12.71 9.48 2.41
N THR A 23 13.85 8.80 2.46
CA THR A 23 14.40 8.17 3.67
C THR A 23 15.93 8.17 3.62
N SER A 24 16.55 8.33 4.79
CA SER A 24 18.01 8.17 4.95
C SER A 24 18.42 6.77 5.43
N ASP A 25 17.45 5.92 5.77
CA ASP A 25 17.65 4.53 6.21
C ASP A 25 17.55 3.57 5.01
N PRO A 26 18.67 2.89 4.63
CA PRO A 26 18.67 1.91 3.56
C PRO A 26 17.74 0.72 3.79
N GLY A 27 17.39 0.41 5.05
CA GLY A 27 16.45 -0.65 5.40
C GLY A 27 15.02 -0.38 4.91
N LYS A 28 14.70 0.88 4.60
CA LYS A 28 13.37 1.31 4.13
C LYS A 28 13.26 1.37 2.61
N GLU A 29 14.39 1.50 1.90
CA GLU A 29 14.43 1.58 0.43
C GLU A 29 13.69 0.44 -0.30
N PRO A 30 13.74 -0.84 0.15
CA PRO A 30 13.03 -1.92 -0.52
C PRO A 30 11.52 -1.76 -0.59
N TYR A 31 10.94 -0.85 0.20
CA TYR A 31 9.49 -0.58 0.25
C TYR A 31 9.03 0.53 -0.70
N TYR A 32 9.97 1.10 -1.46
CA TYR A 32 9.71 2.08 -2.50
C TYR A 32 9.81 1.38 -3.86
N PRO A 33 8.67 0.98 -4.47
CA PRO A 33 8.69 0.20 -5.69
C PRO A 33 9.29 0.98 -6.85
N ALA A 34 10.14 0.31 -7.63
CA ALA A 34 10.70 0.87 -8.87
C ALA A 34 9.60 1.23 -9.88
N LYS A 35 9.92 2.14 -10.81
CA LYS A 35 8.98 2.54 -11.87
C LYS A 35 8.55 1.32 -12.70
N GLY A 36 7.24 1.14 -12.84
CA GLY A 36 6.64 0.04 -13.61
C GLY A 36 6.33 -1.21 -12.80
N THR A 37 6.73 -1.29 -11.52
CA THR A 37 6.30 -2.37 -10.62
C THR A 37 4.78 -2.40 -10.52
N ILE A 38 4.20 -3.59 -10.69
CA ILE A 38 2.76 -3.79 -10.68
C ILE A 38 2.31 -4.03 -9.25
N THR A 39 1.36 -3.22 -8.79
CA THR A 39 0.62 -3.39 -7.54
C THR A 39 -0.78 -3.89 -7.88
N SER A 40 -1.18 -5.03 -7.32
CA SER A 40 -2.52 -5.58 -7.49
C SER A 40 -3.28 -5.44 -6.18
N ILE A 41 -4.48 -4.86 -6.24
CA ILE A 41 -5.37 -4.72 -5.09
C ILE A 41 -6.61 -5.57 -5.32
N SER A 42 -6.90 -6.45 -4.36
CA SER A 42 -8.06 -7.34 -4.40
C SER A 42 -8.88 -7.22 -3.12
N LYS A 43 -10.20 -7.37 -3.25
CA LYS A 43 -11.11 -7.48 -2.12
C LYS A 43 -11.16 -8.95 -1.67
N VAL A 44 -10.98 -9.18 -0.37
CA VAL A 44 -11.06 -10.50 0.26
C VAL A 44 -11.88 -10.44 1.55
N GLU A 45 -12.43 -11.58 1.96
CA GLU A 45 -13.10 -11.69 3.26
C GLU A 45 -12.09 -12.09 4.34
N HIS A 46 -12.07 -11.35 5.45
CA HIS A 46 -11.25 -11.64 6.62
C HIS A 46 -12.07 -11.46 7.89
N GLN A 47 -12.19 -12.52 8.70
CA GLN A 47 -12.96 -12.50 9.96
C GLN A 47 -14.39 -11.95 9.80
N GLY A 48 -15.07 -12.30 8.71
CA GLY A 48 -16.44 -11.85 8.42
C GLY A 48 -16.55 -10.39 7.98
N ARG A 49 -15.45 -9.77 7.52
CA ARG A 49 -15.40 -8.41 7.01
C ARG A 49 -14.70 -8.37 5.65
N TRP A 50 -15.19 -7.53 4.76
CA TRP A 50 -14.50 -7.22 3.49
C TRP A 50 -13.31 -6.29 3.75
N VAL A 51 -12.13 -6.70 3.28
CA VAL A 51 -10.86 -5.97 3.38
C VAL A 51 -10.11 -6.02 2.05
N ALA A 52 -9.14 -5.14 1.86
CA ALA A 52 -8.24 -5.19 0.72
C ALA A 52 -6.96 -5.99 1.05
N LYS A 53 -6.46 -6.69 0.03
CA LYS A 53 -5.12 -7.29 -0.03
C LYS A 53 -4.35 -6.61 -1.15
N ILE A 54 -3.11 -6.24 -0.85
CA ILE A 54 -2.20 -5.62 -1.81
C ILE A 54 -1.04 -6.58 -2.07
N GLU A 55 -0.77 -6.83 -3.33
CA GLU A 55 0.35 -7.65 -3.80
C GLU A 55 1.22 -6.81 -4.75
N SER A 56 2.52 -7.06 -4.74
CA SER A 56 3.48 -6.41 -5.63
C SER A 56 4.15 -7.44 -6.54
N SER A 57 4.44 -7.05 -7.78
CA SER A 57 5.29 -7.86 -8.67
C SER A 57 6.76 -7.82 -8.28
N ASP A 58 7.17 -6.86 -7.45
CA ASP A 58 8.52 -6.81 -6.86
C ASP A 58 8.56 -7.73 -5.63
N PRO A 59 9.37 -8.80 -5.62
CA PRO A 59 9.44 -9.73 -4.50
C PRO A 59 9.83 -9.08 -3.17
N SER A 60 10.65 -8.02 -3.22
CA SER A 60 11.17 -7.33 -2.03
C SER A 60 10.08 -6.55 -1.32
N VAL A 61 9.20 -5.92 -2.10
CA VAL A 61 8.02 -5.22 -1.59
C VAL A 61 6.95 -6.24 -1.19
N ASN A 62 6.73 -7.26 -2.02
CA ASN A 62 5.62 -8.20 -1.86
C ASN A 62 5.72 -9.02 -0.57
N SER A 63 6.92 -9.39 -0.14
CA SER A 63 7.12 -10.15 1.10
C SER A 63 6.50 -9.45 2.32
N ALA A 64 6.59 -8.12 2.38
CA ALA A 64 6.00 -7.35 3.47
C ALA A 64 4.51 -7.06 3.27
N LEU A 65 4.08 -6.76 2.04
CA LEU A 65 2.67 -6.43 1.78
C LEU A 65 1.75 -7.67 1.85
N ALA A 66 2.25 -8.85 1.49
CA ALA A 66 1.44 -10.06 1.34
C ALA A 66 0.75 -10.49 2.64
N GLU A 67 1.33 -10.19 3.81
CA GLU A 67 0.75 -10.54 5.10
C GLU A 67 -0.26 -9.50 5.60
N ALA A 68 -0.18 -8.27 5.10
CA ALA A 68 -0.99 -7.14 5.56
C ALA A 68 -2.45 -7.24 5.13
N TYR A 69 -3.38 -6.76 5.97
CA TYR A 69 -4.77 -6.54 5.60
C TYR A 69 -5.08 -5.05 5.62
N TYR A 70 -5.82 -4.58 4.63
CA TYR A 70 -6.13 -3.17 4.47
C TYR A 70 -7.62 -2.93 4.74
N PHE A 71 -7.89 -2.19 5.81
CA PHE A 71 -9.24 -1.85 6.23
C PHE A 71 -9.66 -0.51 5.65
N LEU A 72 -10.89 -0.42 5.14
CA LEU A 72 -11.46 0.84 4.72
C LEU A 72 -11.83 1.69 5.94
N VAL A 73 -11.16 2.82 6.12
CA VAL A 73 -11.44 3.82 7.16
C VAL A 73 -11.77 5.15 6.49
N GLY A 74 -13.05 5.51 6.49
CA GLY A 74 -13.55 6.63 5.71
C GLY A 74 -13.34 6.37 4.21
N ASN A 75 -12.45 7.16 3.59
CA ASN A 75 -12.15 7.08 2.15
C ASN A 75 -10.74 6.53 1.86
N ARG A 76 -10.08 5.94 2.85
CA ARG A 76 -8.71 5.46 2.77
C ARG A 76 -8.62 3.99 3.16
N LEU A 77 -7.70 3.28 2.55
CA LEU A 77 -7.28 1.97 3.04
C LEU A 77 -6.18 2.16 4.07
N VAL A 78 -6.28 1.48 5.21
CA VAL A 78 -5.29 1.50 6.28
C VAL A 78 -4.86 0.08 6.56
N SER A 79 -3.56 -0.19 6.46
CA SER A 79 -3.02 -1.52 6.70
C SER A 79 -3.04 -1.88 8.18
N THR A 80 -3.01 -3.18 8.48
CA THR A 80 -2.40 -3.67 9.72
C THR A 80 -0.92 -3.27 9.76
N PRO A 81 -0.28 -3.20 10.93
CA PRO A 81 1.17 -3.02 11.00
C PRO A 81 1.90 -4.08 10.18
N ILE A 82 2.92 -3.65 9.45
CA ILE A 82 3.77 -4.47 8.58
C ILE A 82 5.16 -4.44 9.18
N GLU A 83 5.60 -5.57 9.75
CA GLU A 83 6.96 -5.71 10.26
C GLU A 83 7.91 -6.03 9.11
N VAL A 84 8.93 -5.20 8.94
CA VAL A 84 9.89 -5.31 7.83
C VAL A 84 11.19 -5.98 8.26
N GLN A 85 11.55 -5.79 9.52
CA GLN A 85 12.65 -6.43 10.22
C GLN A 85 12.40 -6.26 11.72
N PRO A 86 13.06 -7.04 12.59
CA PRO A 86 12.87 -6.91 14.03
C PRO A 86 13.01 -5.47 14.53
N GLY A 87 11.93 -4.92 15.09
CA GLY A 87 11.91 -3.57 15.65
C GLY A 87 11.69 -2.43 14.65
N LEU A 88 11.52 -2.73 13.35
CA LEU A 88 11.11 -1.76 12.34
C LEU A 88 9.83 -2.25 11.66
N SER A 89 8.80 -1.42 11.70
CA SER A 89 7.51 -1.70 11.07
C SER A 89 6.94 -0.43 10.48
N PHE A 90 5.93 -0.55 9.64
CA PHE A 90 5.16 0.59 9.18
C PHE A 90 3.67 0.28 9.12
N THR A 91 2.86 1.33 9.15
CA THR A 91 1.46 1.28 8.72
C THR A 91 1.33 2.04 7.41
N GLU A 92 0.67 1.44 6.45
CA GLU A 92 0.42 2.05 5.16
C GLU A 92 -1.01 2.61 5.08
N VAL A 93 -1.12 3.81 4.53
CA VAL A 93 -2.39 4.44 4.21
C VAL A 93 -2.44 4.68 2.71
N VAL A 94 -3.42 4.08 2.04
CA VAL A 94 -3.66 4.28 0.61
C VAL A 94 -4.86 5.19 0.41
N GLU A 95 -4.62 6.30 -0.28
CA GLU A 95 -5.65 7.27 -0.64
C GLU A 95 -5.90 7.25 -2.14
N TRP A 96 -7.16 7.02 -2.51
CA TRP A 96 -7.60 7.16 -3.89
C TRP A 96 -7.69 8.63 -4.28
N THR A 97 -7.06 8.99 -5.39
CA THR A 97 -7.13 10.34 -5.99
C THR A 97 -7.78 10.28 -7.36
N SER A 98 -8.54 11.31 -7.73
CA SER A 98 -9.09 11.45 -9.09
C SER A 98 -8.04 11.91 -10.12
N THR A 99 -6.76 11.91 -9.76
CA THR A 99 -5.66 12.35 -10.62
C THR A 99 -5.09 11.16 -11.39
N ARG A 100 -4.25 11.43 -12.40
CA ARG A 100 -3.53 10.37 -13.14
C ARG A 100 -2.78 9.38 -12.24
N TYR A 101 -2.38 9.84 -11.05
CA TYR A 101 -1.65 9.04 -10.09
C TYR A 101 -2.51 8.01 -9.38
N HIS A 102 -3.85 8.08 -9.47
CA HIS A 102 -4.91 7.25 -8.89
C HIS A 102 -4.77 6.81 -7.43
N MET A 103 -3.60 6.42 -6.94
CA MET A 103 -3.34 6.08 -5.55
C MET A 103 -2.05 6.70 -5.03
N ASN A 104 -2.19 7.38 -3.88
CA ASN A 104 -1.06 7.80 -3.05
C ASN A 104 -0.94 6.82 -1.88
N HIS A 105 0.26 6.31 -1.69
CA HIS A 105 0.63 5.44 -0.58
C HIS A 105 1.45 6.26 0.42
N TYR A 106 1.03 6.28 1.67
CA TYR A 106 1.71 6.95 2.76
C TYR A 106 2.19 5.90 3.77
N LEU A 107 3.47 5.95 4.12
CA LEU A 107 4.11 5.02 5.04
C LEU A 107 4.36 5.75 6.35
N LEU A 108 3.79 5.25 7.45
CA LEU A 108 4.10 5.70 8.80
C LEU A 108 5.00 4.67 9.47
N TRP A 109 6.30 4.97 9.55
CA TRP A 109 7.29 4.09 10.16
C TRP A 109 7.23 4.14 11.69
N SER A 110 7.60 3.02 12.34
CA SER A 110 7.59 2.89 13.79
C SER A 110 8.60 3.79 14.51
N ASP A 111 9.60 4.30 13.79
CA ASP A 111 10.56 5.29 14.29
C ASP A 111 10.09 6.75 14.11
N GLY A 112 8.89 6.95 13.56
CA GLY A 112 8.26 8.25 13.36
C GLY A 112 8.58 8.90 12.01
N GLU A 113 9.42 8.30 11.17
CA GLU A 113 9.61 8.79 9.81
C GLU A 113 8.37 8.58 8.93
N LEU A 114 8.23 9.44 7.92
CA LEU A 114 7.13 9.39 6.95
C LEU A 114 7.69 9.08 5.57
N GLY A 115 7.05 8.19 4.85
CA GLY A 115 7.33 7.89 3.45
C GLY A 115 6.12 8.08 2.57
N SER A 116 6.32 8.25 1.27
CA SER A 116 5.22 8.14 0.31
C SER A 116 5.70 7.68 -1.06
N TRP A 117 4.80 7.02 -1.78
CA TRP A 117 4.97 6.64 -3.19
C TRP A 117 3.60 6.59 -3.89
N LYS A 118 3.59 6.51 -5.22
CA LYS A 118 2.35 6.58 -6.01
C LYS A 118 2.27 5.47 -7.06
N CYS A 119 1.04 5.04 -7.38
CA CYS A 119 0.80 4.14 -8.51
C CYS A 119 -0.56 4.37 -9.20
N GLY A 120 -0.57 4.25 -10.54
CA GLY A 120 -1.74 4.50 -11.39
C GLY A 120 -1.98 3.40 -12.43
N PRO A 121 -3.11 3.42 -13.16
CA PRO A 121 -3.55 2.34 -14.03
C PRO A 121 -2.69 2.16 -15.29
N ASP A 122 -2.14 3.25 -15.83
CA ASP A 122 -1.04 3.32 -16.82
C ASP A 122 -0.80 4.75 -17.33
#